data_AF-A0A0A2V858-F1
#
_entry.id   AF-A0A0A2V858-F1
#
_cell.length_a   1.000
_cell.length_b   1.000
_cell.length_c   1.000
_cell.angle_alpha   90.00
_cell.angle_beta   90.00
_cell.angle_gamma   90.00
#
_symmetry.space_group_name_H-M   'P 1'
#
loop_
_entity.id
_entity.type
_entity.pdbx_description
1 polymer ?
#
loop_
_entity_poly.entity_id
_entity_poly.type
_entity_poly.pdbx_seq_one_letter_code
_entity_poly.pdbx_strand_id
1 'polypeptide(L)'
;MFRAEVEAPQLLVFARKAINALIESTRAFHGLGEKRPIITNVFGTAHAQWGNLLVLSAAFKDPIMGRYIDEKLLRHLFPETIRFLRQSATATSSLRIDMHILEGIQKDFWGIETS
;
A
#
# COMPACT_ATOMS: atom_id res chain seq x y z
N MET A 1 -28.88 -7.98 4.08
CA MET A 1 -28.85 -7.27 2.79
C MET A 1 -28.80 -5.77 3.08
N PHE A 2 -27.61 -5.21 3.28
CA PHE A 2 -27.44 -3.76 3.51
C PHE A 2 -27.37 -3.06 2.15
N ARG A 3 -28.54 -2.65 1.64
CA ARG A 3 -28.60 -1.59 0.63
C ARG A 3 -28.50 -0.26 1.37
N ALA A 4 -27.28 0.19 1.61
CA ALA A 4 -27.06 1.61 1.80
C ALA A 4 -27.12 2.22 0.39
N GLU A 5 -28.20 2.93 0.11
CA GLU A 5 -28.33 3.78 -1.06
C GLU A 5 -27.11 4.72 -1.11
N VAL A 6 -26.27 4.52 -2.12
CA VAL A 6 -25.12 5.38 -2.38
C VAL A 6 -25.64 6.67 -3.01
N GLU A 7 -26.24 7.55 -2.21
CA GLU A 7 -26.78 8.85 -2.63
C GLU A 7 -25.89 10.03 -2.25
N ALA A 8 -24.59 9.81 -2.05
CA ALA A 8 -23.63 10.90 -1.95
C ALA A 8 -22.59 10.79 -3.07
N PRO A 9 -22.86 11.31 -4.29
CA PRO A 9 -21.86 11.39 -5.37
C PRO A 9 -20.54 12.01 -4.90
N GLN A 10 -20.60 12.94 -3.93
CA GLN A 10 -19.45 13.55 -3.30
C GLN A 10 -18.57 12.55 -2.53
N LEU A 11 -19.16 11.53 -1.89
CA LEU A 11 -18.41 10.51 -1.16
C LEU A 11 -17.51 9.69 -2.10
N LEU A 12 -18.01 9.32 -3.28
CA LEU A 12 -17.21 8.62 -4.29
C LEU A 12 -16.09 9.52 -4.85
N VAL A 13 -16.34 10.82 -5.00
CA VAL A 13 -15.31 11.79 -5.38
C VAL A 13 -14.22 11.88 -4.32
N PHE A 14 -14.59 11.93 -3.04
CA PHE A 14 -13.61 11.96 -1.95
C PHE A 14 -12.85 10.65 -1.81
N ALA A 15 -13.52 9.50 -1.97
CA ALA A 15 -12.87 8.19 -1.97
C ALA A 15 -11.82 8.08 -3.08
N ARG A 16 -12.15 8.53 -4.30
CA ARG A 16 -11.18 8.57 -5.41
C ARG A 16 -9.99 9.49 -5.10
N LYS A 17 -10.24 10.67 -4.53
CA LYS A 17 -9.17 11.59 -4.12
C LYS A 17 -8.27 10.96 -3.05
N ALA A 18 -8.86 10.26 -2.08
CA ALA A 18 -8.12 9.54 -1.05
C ALA A 18 -7.26 8.42 -1.64
N ILE A 19 -7.80 7.60 -2.55
CA ILE A 19 -7.05 6.56 -3.26
C ILE A 19 -5.84 7.17 -3.99
N ASN A 20 -6.04 8.26 -4.73
CA ASN A 20 -4.96 8.94 -5.43
C ASN A 20 -3.91 9.48 -4.45
N ALA A 21 -4.33 10.06 -3.33
CA ALA A 21 -3.41 10.55 -2.30
C ALA A 21 -2.58 9.43 -1.67
N LEU A 22 -3.17 8.25 -1.42
CA LEU A 22 -2.46 7.08 -0.91
C LEU A 22 -1.42 6.56 -1.93
N ILE A 23 -1.78 6.52 -3.21
CA ILE A 23 -0.86 6.11 -4.29
C ILE A 23 0.33 7.07 -4.36
N GLU A 24 0.08 8.37 -4.44
CA GLU A 24 1.16 9.36 -4.56
C GLU A 24 2.01 9.45 -3.28
N SER A 25 1.38 9.32 -2.09
CA SER A 25 2.12 9.18 -0.83
C SER A 25 3.06 7.99 -0.86
N THR A 26 2.62 6.85 -1.41
CA THR A 26 3.42 5.63 -1.49
C THR A 26 4.59 5.80 -2.47
N ARG A 27 4.31 6.36 -3.66
CA ARG A 27 5.32 6.58 -4.71
C ARG A 27 6.42 7.54 -4.31
N ALA A 28 6.14 8.49 -3.42
CA ALA A 28 7.12 9.45 -2.93
C ALA A 28 8.34 8.80 -2.24
N PHE A 29 8.22 7.55 -1.80
CA PHE A 29 9.31 6.79 -1.17
C PHE A 29 9.94 5.73 -2.07
N HIS A 30 9.58 5.70 -3.36
CA HIS A 30 10.17 4.80 -4.35
C HIS A 30 11.42 5.45 -4.97
N GLY A 31 12.36 4.63 -5.44
CA GLY A 31 13.59 5.13 -6.08
C GLY A 31 14.60 5.84 -5.15
N LEU A 32 14.51 5.68 -3.83
CA LEU A 32 15.45 6.29 -2.86
C LEU A 32 16.86 5.64 -2.84
N GLY A 33 17.10 4.67 -3.72
CA GLY A 33 18.35 3.91 -3.81
C GLY A 33 18.42 2.77 -2.79
N GLU A 34 19.61 2.14 -2.69
CA GLU A 34 19.85 0.96 -1.84
C GLU A 34 20.26 1.29 -0.41
N LYS A 35 20.58 2.56 -0.13
CA LYS A 35 21.02 2.99 1.20
C LYS A 35 19.80 3.36 2.04
N ARG A 36 19.89 3.13 3.35
CA ARG A 36 18.87 3.57 4.31
C ARG A 36 18.66 5.09 4.17
N PRO A 37 17.44 5.56 3.87
CA PRO A 37 17.19 6.97 3.68
C PRO A 37 17.36 7.76 4.99
N ILE A 38 17.85 9.00 4.86
CA ILE A 38 18.01 9.91 6.00
C ILE A 38 16.66 10.59 6.23
N ILE A 39 15.86 10.02 7.13
CA ILE A 39 14.56 10.56 7.53
C ILE A 39 14.43 10.57 9.04
N THR A 40 13.72 11.57 9.56
CA THR A 40 13.61 11.86 11.00
C THR A 40 13.03 10.68 11.80
N ASN A 41 12.06 9.96 11.23
CA ASN A 41 11.48 8.76 11.81
C ASN A 41 11.26 7.67 10.74
N VAL A 42 12.33 6.91 10.42
CA VAL A 42 12.24 5.85 9.40
C VAL A 42 11.17 4.82 9.69
N PHE A 43 10.96 4.49 10.98
CA PHE A 43 9.98 3.50 11.38
C PHE A 43 8.56 3.97 11.09
N GLY A 44 8.21 5.17 11.59
CA GLY A 44 6.88 5.73 11.38
C GLY A 44 6.57 5.96 9.90
N THR A 45 7.56 6.40 9.12
CA THR A 45 7.41 6.58 7.68
C THR A 45 7.18 5.25 6.95
N ALA A 46 7.96 4.21 7.26
CA ALA A 46 7.80 2.88 6.67
C ALA A 46 6.45 2.25 7.01
N HIS A 47 6.03 2.35 8.28
CA HIS A 47 4.74 1.84 8.73
C HIS A 47 3.56 2.56 8.07
N ALA A 48 3.67 3.87 7.81
CA ALA A 48 2.66 4.60 7.05
C ALA A 48 2.53 4.11 5.59
N GLN A 49 3.65 3.80 4.91
CA GLN A 49 3.59 3.28 3.54
C GLN A 49 3.02 1.87 3.48
N TRP A 50 3.33 1.05 4.48
CA TRP A 50 2.68 -0.24 4.66
C TRP A 50 1.16 -0.10 4.81
N GLY A 51 0.71 0.81 5.68
CA GLY A 51 -0.71 1.08 5.90
C GLY A 51 -1.43 1.55 4.64
N ASN A 52 -0.78 2.39 3.82
CA ASN A 52 -1.32 2.80 2.52
C ASN A 52 -1.62 1.59 1.62
N LEU A 53 -0.69 0.63 1.53
CA LEU A 53 -0.91 -0.57 0.73
C LEU A 53 -2.01 -1.46 1.28
N LEU A 54 -2.18 -1.57 2.61
CA LEU A 54 -3.32 -2.31 3.16
C LEU A 54 -4.66 -1.70 2.75
N VAL A 55 -4.79 -0.37 2.85
CA VAL A 55 -6.02 0.34 2.45
C VAL A 55 -6.27 0.21 0.96
N LEU A 56 -5.22 0.38 0.13
CA LEU A 56 -5.32 0.20 -1.32
C LEU A 56 -5.69 -1.24 -1.68
N SER A 57 -5.16 -2.24 -1.00
CA SER A 57 -5.52 -3.65 -1.21
C SER A 57 -6.97 -3.94 -0.86
N ALA A 58 -7.46 -3.41 0.26
CA ALA A 58 -8.86 -3.55 0.64
C ALA A 58 -9.79 -2.86 -0.39
N ALA A 59 -9.44 -1.63 -0.80
CA ALA A 59 -10.17 -0.89 -1.81
C ALA A 59 -10.13 -1.57 -3.20
N PHE A 60 -9.02 -2.23 -3.56
CA PHE A 60 -8.88 -2.96 -4.81
C PHE A 60 -9.83 -4.17 -4.89
N LYS A 61 -10.05 -4.85 -3.76
CA LYS A 61 -10.99 -5.98 -3.66
C LYS A 61 -12.45 -5.55 -3.56
N ASP A 62 -12.73 -4.30 -3.23
CA ASP A 62 -14.09 -3.79 -3.12
C ASP A 62 -14.75 -3.61 -4.50
N PRO A 63 -15.99 -4.09 -4.73
CA PRO A 63 -16.66 -4.01 -6.04
C PRO A 63 -16.92 -2.57 -6.55
N ILE A 64 -16.99 -1.59 -5.65
CA ILE A 64 -17.28 -0.19 -5.98
C ILE A 64 -15.99 0.61 -6.14
N MET A 65 -15.01 0.39 -5.27
CA MET A 65 -13.76 1.15 -5.21
C MET A 65 -12.67 0.59 -6.10
N GLY A 66 -12.69 -0.72 -6.38
CA GLY A 66 -11.63 -1.39 -7.14
C GLY A 66 -11.43 -0.83 -8.54
N ARG A 67 -12.51 -0.35 -9.18
CA ARG A 67 -12.45 0.34 -10.48
C ARG A 67 -11.68 1.67 -10.48
N TYR A 68 -11.32 2.19 -9.32
CA TYR A 68 -10.52 3.41 -9.18
C TYR A 68 -9.04 3.12 -8.94
N ILE A 69 -8.65 1.83 -8.87
CA ILE A 69 -7.28 1.40 -8.65
C ILE A 69 -6.82 0.62 -9.87
N ASP A 70 -5.77 1.12 -10.52
CA ASP A 70 -5.12 0.39 -11.61
C ASP A 70 -4.31 -0.79 -11.04
N GLU A 71 -4.61 -2.00 -11.50
CA GLU A 71 -3.96 -3.21 -10.99
C GLU A 71 -2.46 -3.24 -11.28
N LYS A 72 -2.03 -2.79 -12.47
CA LYS A 72 -0.60 -2.80 -12.85
C LYS A 72 0.18 -1.85 -11.95
N LEU A 73 -0.40 -0.69 -11.67
CA LEU A 73 0.14 0.28 -10.73
C LEU A 73 0.22 -0.32 -9.34
N LEU A 74 -0.88 -0.87 -8.80
CA LEU A 74 -0.86 -1.48 -7.47
C LEU A 74 0.19 -2.59 -7.38
N ARG A 75 0.27 -3.46 -8.39
CA ARG A 75 1.27 -4.53 -8.50
C ARG A 75 2.70 -4.00 -8.51
N HIS A 76 2.93 -2.81 -9.07
CA HIS A 76 4.23 -2.15 -9.04
C HIS A 76 4.55 -1.53 -7.67
N LEU A 77 3.55 -1.00 -6.95
CA LEU A 77 3.77 -0.38 -5.64
C LEU A 77 4.23 -1.38 -4.58
N PHE A 78 3.77 -2.64 -4.66
CA PHE A 78 4.11 -3.71 -3.70
C PHE A 78 5.62 -3.97 -3.57
N PRO A 79 6.35 -4.40 -4.62
CA PRO A 79 7.77 -4.73 -4.51
C PRO A 79 8.61 -3.52 -4.10
N GLU A 80 8.29 -2.33 -4.58
CA GLU A 80 9.00 -1.09 -4.20
C GLU A 80 8.83 -0.78 -2.70
N THR A 81 7.63 -0.96 -2.17
CA THR A 81 7.34 -0.72 -0.74
C THR A 81 7.95 -1.82 0.13
N ILE A 82 7.87 -3.10 -0.28
CA ILE A 82 8.54 -4.21 0.40
C ILE A 82 10.05 -3.96 0.49
N ARG A 83 10.69 -3.50 -0.59
CA ARG A 83 12.12 -3.12 -0.59
C ARG A 83 12.39 -2.00 0.42
N PHE A 84 11.55 -0.96 0.46
CA PHE A 84 11.68 0.12 1.42
C PHE A 84 11.55 -0.34 2.89
N LEU A 85 10.58 -1.22 3.19
CA LEU A 85 10.45 -1.85 4.50
C LEU A 85 11.69 -2.67 4.85
N ARG A 86 12.20 -3.46 3.91
CA ARG A 86 13.39 -4.31 4.09
C ARG A 86 14.65 -3.49 4.44
N GLN A 87 14.84 -2.34 3.80
CA GLN A 87 15.93 -1.40 4.10
C GLN A 87 15.78 -0.71 5.47
N SER A 88 14.54 -0.58 5.94
CA SER A 88 14.20 0.14 7.18
C SER A 88 14.09 -0.78 8.40
N ALA A 89 13.78 -2.06 8.18
CA ALA A 89 13.57 -3.06 9.22
C ALA A 89 14.90 -3.54 9.82
N THR A 90 14.98 -3.55 11.15
CA THR A 90 15.97 -4.39 11.84
C THR A 90 15.44 -5.81 11.94
N ALA A 91 16.33 -6.79 12.14
CA ALA A 91 16.03 -8.22 12.04
C ALA A 91 14.85 -8.73 12.90
N THR A 92 14.49 -8.00 13.96
CA THR A 92 13.44 -8.37 14.93
C THR A 92 12.36 -7.29 15.11
N SER A 93 12.26 -6.32 14.19
CA SER A 93 11.28 -5.22 14.28
C SER A 93 9.89 -5.60 13.77
N SER A 94 8.85 -4.91 14.24
CA SER A 94 7.49 -5.04 13.71
C SER A 94 7.40 -4.76 12.21
N LEU A 95 8.29 -3.93 11.64
CA LEU A 95 8.39 -3.72 10.20
C LEU A 95 8.69 -5.01 9.42
N ARG A 96 9.36 -5.98 10.03
CA ARG A 96 9.56 -7.29 9.40
C ARG A 96 8.26 -8.08 9.30
N ILE A 97 7.41 -8.00 10.33
CA ILE A 97 6.08 -8.60 10.31
C ILE A 97 5.22 -7.89 9.26
N ASP A 98 5.23 -6.55 9.24
CA ASP A 98 4.53 -5.73 8.26
C ASP A 98 4.93 -6.11 6.82
N MET A 99 6.22 -6.30 6.57
CA MET A 99 6.76 -6.74 5.28
C MET A 99 6.22 -8.12 4.88
N HIS A 100 6.24 -9.09 5.79
CA HIS A 100 5.71 -10.45 5.52
C HIS A 100 4.21 -10.45 5.25
N ILE A 101 3.45 -9.54 5.88
CA ILE A 101 2.02 -9.37 5.57
C ILE A 101 1.83 -8.90 4.12
N LEU A 102 2.61 -7.92 3.66
CA LEU A 102 2.52 -7.45 2.26
C LEU A 102 2.96 -8.51 1.27
N GLU A 103 4.02 -9.25 1.58
CA GLU A 103 4.46 -10.42 0.82
C GLU A 103 3.33 -11.47 0.69
N GLY A 104 2.61 -11.76 1.77
CA GLY A 104 1.44 -12.64 1.76
C GLY A 104 0.31 -12.11 0.88
N ILE A 105 -0.04 -10.82 1.00
CA ILE A 105 -1.09 -10.20 0.17
C ILE A 105 -0.70 -10.21 -1.31
N GLN A 106 0.56 -9.93 -1.64
CA GLN A 106 1.07 -9.97 -3.01
C GLN A 106 0.92 -11.37 -3.62
N LYS A 107 1.23 -12.41 -2.82
CA LYS A 107 1.04 -13.81 -3.20
C LYS A 107 -0.44 -14.11 -3.43
N ASP A 108 -1.33 -13.67 -2.55
CA ASP A 108 -2.78 -13.91 -2.68
C ASP A 108 -3.38 -13.18 -3.90
N PHE A 109 -2.84 -12.03 -4.29
CA PHE A 109 -3.33 -11.26 -5.42
C PHE A 109 -2.84 -11.81 -6.76
N TRP A 110 -1.56 -12.19 -6.85
CA TRP A 110 -0.90 -12.45 -8.13
C TRP A 110 -0.06 -13.73 -8.19
N GLY A 111 -0.06 -14.56 -7.15
CA GLY A 111 0.71 -15.81 -7.10
C GLY A 111 2.22 -15.60 -7.14
N ILE A 112 2.72 -14.42 -6.75
CA ILE A 112 4.16 -14.12 -6.74
C ILE A 112 4.79 -14.76 -5.50
N GLU A 113 5.80 -15.60 -5.70
CA GLU A 113 6.58 -16.17 -4.61
C GLU A 113 7.54 -15.14 -4.02
N THR A 114 7.65 -15.15 -2.69
CA THR A 114 8.49 -14.23 -1.92
C THR A 114 9.97 -14.57 -2.12
N SER A 115 10.78 -13.56 -2.45
CA SER A 115 12.25 -13.67 -2.59
C SER A 115 12.99 -13.35 -1.29
#